data_AF-A0A938KL95-F1
#
_entry.id   AF-A0A938KL95-F1
#
_cell.length_a   1.000
_cell.length_b   1.000
_cell.length_c   1.000
_cell.angle_alpha   90.00
_cell.angle_beta   90.00
_cell.angle_gamma   90.00
#
_symmetry.space_group_name_H-M   'P 1'
#
loop_
_entity.id
_entity.type
_entity.pdbx_description
1 polymer ?
#
loop_
_entity_poly.entity_id
_entity_poly.type
_entity_poly.pdbx_seq_one_letter_code
_entity_poly.pdbx_strand_id
1 'polypeptide(L)'
;ITNDHANWADARFTVSGARPAPHVVPPEAPYVLTPKPGPAPRLNGPLVYGARPGRPFLYPIPAQGTRPMRFAARDLPSSLRLDAQTGIITGTTPPRGEYPIALSARNASGDATRAFRLVSGDTLSLTPQMGWNHWYAHYNRITDAMMREAADIMIRTGLADVGYEFVNIDDCWMNAEAEARRKPDAQRIGPFRDAQGRLLPNAHFPDMPGLAAYLHRLGLKAGLYTSPGPKTCAGFAGSWQHEAQDARLFADWGYDFLKYDWCSYRTVVTNPPSLEEMKRPYLLMGELLKNQSRDIVFNLCQYGMGDVWKWGAEVGGHSWRTAGDLGFELDRIFEVALKNCEHRAWQKPGAWNDPDYLQIGYIGNARGGGLPEPCNLTPTEQYSFMSLWALMAAPLFYSGDLTRLDEFTLNVLCNPEVIAVNQDPLGQCARVVPLEGDAFLLVKDLADGTKAVGLGNAGEMPVTIAARWNDVGVAGAQPVRDLWRQRELGSFSGEFSSEVRRRGVVLVRIGTPR
;
A
#
# COMPACT_ATOMS: atom_id res chain seq x y z
N ILE A 1 -3.54 -1.78 -38.51
CA ILE A 1 -2.98 -0.48 -38.93
C ILE A 1 -2.08 -0.01 -37.81
N THR A 2 -0.79 -0.28 -37.97
CA THR A 2 0.33 0.25 -37.19
C THR A 2 0.60 1.66 -37.69
N ASN A 3 0.43 2.69 -36.84
CA ASN A 3 0.96 4.04 -37.04
C ASN A 3 0.65 4.90 -35.81
N ASP A 4 1.69 5.09 -35.00
CA ASP A 4 1.74 5.89 -33.79
C ASP A 4 2.43 7.22 -34.13
N HIS A 5 1.68 8.09 -34.80
CA HIS A 5 2.04 9.49 -34.97
C HIS A 5 0.86 10.37 -34.58
N ALA A 6 0.96 11.03 -33.43
CA ALA A 6 0.22 12.25 -33.17
C ALA A 6 0.99 13.40 -33.84
N ASN A 7 0.45 13.98 -34.91
CA ASN A 7 1.02 15.16 -35.53
C ASN A 7 0.79 16.37 -34.61
N TRP A 8 1.69 16.56 -33.64
CA TRP A 8 1.79 17.82 -32.91
C TRP A 8 2.52 18.83 -33.81
N ALA A 9 1.73 19.64 -34.53
CA ALA A 9 2.12 20.97 -35.03
C ALA A 9 3.42 21.07 -35.86
N ASP A 10 3.65 20.25 -36.90
CA ASP A 10 4.80 20.40 -37.84
C ASP A 10 6.15 20.72 -37.16
N ALA A 11 6.33 20.25 -35.93
CA ALA A 11 7.45 20.65 -35.10
C ALA A 11 8.71 19.99 -35.67
N ARG A 12 9.66 20.82 -36.11
CA ARG A 12 10.96 20.36 -36.62
C ARG A 12 12.09 20.98 -35.82
N PHE A 13 13.08 20.18 -35.46
CA PHE A 13 14.36 20.66 -34.96
C PHE A 13 15.24 21.06 -36.14
N THR A 14 15.54 22.35 -36.29
CA THR A 14 16.62 22.80 -37.16
C THR A 14 17.91 22.76 -36.34
N VAL A 15 18.80 21.82 -36.64
CA VAL A 15 20.09 21.72 -35.97
C VAL A 15 21.22 22.13 -36.91
N SER A 16 22.20 22.86 -36.39
CA SER A 16 23.48 23.08 -37.05
C SER A 16 24.46 21.99 -36.60
N GLY A 17 24.89 21.11 -37.52
CA GLY A 17 25.87 20.05 -37.23
C GLY A 17 25.32 18.64 -37.48
N ALA A 18 25.83 17.66 -36.74
CA ALA A 18 25.40 16.27 -36.88
C ALA A 18 23.91 16.10 -36.55
N ARG A 19 23.22 15.24 -37.30
CA ARG A 19 21.82 14.87 -37.04
C ARG A 19 21.69 14.35 -35.60
N PRO A 20 20.69 14.77 -34.81
CA PRO A 20 20.50 14.25 -33.47
C PRO A 20 20.27 12.74 -33.56
N ALA A 21 21.08 11.97 -32.85
CA ALA A 21 20.86 10.55 -32.68
C ALA A 21 19.99 10.35 -31.43
N PRO A 22 18.95 9.50 -31.48
CA PRO A 22 18.22 9.14 -30.28
C PRO A 22 19.20 8.50 -29.29
N HIS A 23 19.27 9.04 -28.07
CA HIS A 23 20.00 8.38 -27.00
C HIS A 23 19.19 7.15 -26.57
N VAL A 24 19.60 5.97 -27.04
CA VAL A 24 18.98 4.71 -26.62
C VAL A 24 19.48 4.42 -25.22
N VAL A 25 18.59 4.53 -24.23
CA VAL A 25 18.88 4.08 -22.87
C VAL A 25 19.05 2.56 -22.92
N PRO A 26 20.23 2.02 -22.52
CA PRO A 26 20.42 0.57 -22.50
C PRO A 26 19.43 -0.10 -21.54
N PRO A 27 18.92 -1.30 -21.86
CA PRO A 27 18.13 -2.07 -20.91
C PRO A 27 18.93 -2.29 -19.62
N GLU A 28 18.30 -1.98 -18.48
CA GLU A 28 18.87 -2.24 -17.17
C GLU A 28 18.55 -3.70 -16.74
N ALA A 29 19.58 -4.52 -16.54
CA ALA A 29 19.39 -5.85 -15.97
C ALA A 29 18.96 -5.76 -14.49
N PRO A 30 18.07 -6.63 -13.99
CA PRO A 30 17.71 -6.67 -12.58
C PRO A 30 18.93 -6.82 -11.66
N TYR A 31 18.94 -6.09 -10.54
CA TYR A 31 20.02 -6.13 -9.56
C TYR A 31 19.49 -6.05 -8.13
N VAL A 32 20.18 -6.74 -7.22
CA VAL A 32 19.83 -6.80 -5.80
C VAL A 32 20.63 -5.77 -5.02
N LEU A 33 19.94 -4.91 -4.26
CA LEU A 33 20.57 -3.97 -3.33
C LEU A 33 20.56 -4.48 -1.89
N THR A 34 19.44 -5.05 -1.46
CA THR A 34 19.24 -5.47 -0.07
C THR A 34 19.93 -6.81 0.17
N PRO A 35 20.83 -6.93 1.17
CA PRO A 35 21.36 -8.23 1.60
C PRO A 35 20.25 -9.20 1.98
N LYS A 36 20.47 -10.50 1.78
CA LYS A 36 19.53 -11.53 2.24
C LYS A 36 19.40 -11.46 3.77
N PRO A 37 18.19 -11.66 4.34
CA PRO A 37 18.01 -11.71 5.77
C PRO A 37 18.94 -12.75 6.41
N GLY A 38 19.58 -12.38 7.53
CA GLY A 38 20.38 -13.31 8.32
C GLY A 38 19.52 -14.40 8.99
N PRO A 39 20.15 -15.46 9.55
CA PRO A 39 19.42 -16.58 10.13
C PRO A 39 18.78 -16.25 11.49
N ALA A 40 19.31 -15.27 12.24
CA ALA A 40 18.76 -14.84 13.52
C ALA A 40 17.41 -14.11 13.33
N PRO A 41 16.51 -14.14 14.34
CA PRO A 41 15.23 -13.46 14.23
C PRO A 41 15.40 -11.95 14.08
N ARG A 42 14.59 -11.33 13.23
CA ARG A 42 14.44 -9.87 13.14
C ARG A 42 12.96 -9.54 13.19
N LEU A 43 12.53 -8.88 14.25
CA LEU A 43 11.16 -8.39 14.39
C LEU A 43 10.95 -7.14 13.53
N ASN A 44 9.99 -7.21 12.62
CA ASN A 44 9.59 -6.16 11.68
C ASN A 44 8.16 -5.67 12.00
N GLY A 45 7.57 -4.87 11.11
CA GLY A 45 6.22 -4.32 11.27
C GLY A 45 6.15 -3.01 12.06
N PRO A 46 4.93 -2.51 12.31
CA PRO A 46 4.71 -1.23 12.99
C PRO A 46 5.05 -1.30 14.48
N LEU A 47 5.46 -0.16 15.05
CA LEU A 47 5.67 -0.01 16.50
C LEU A 47 4.38 0.24 17.28
N VAL A 48 3.32 0.65 16.59
CA VAL A 48 2.03 1.03 17.17
C VAL A 48 0.91 0.44 16.32
N TYR A 49 -0.15 -0.04 16.97
CA TYR A 49 -1.30 -0.62 16.30
C TYR A 49 -2.59 -0.12 16.94
N GLY A 50 -3.54 0.31 16.11
CA GLY A 50 -4.83 0.85 16.56
C GLY A 50 -5.96 -0.15 16.34
N ALA A 51 -6.77 -0.38 17.37
CA ALA A 51 -7.96 -1.23 17.31
C ALA A 51 -9.06 -0.65 18.21
N ARG A 52 -10.34 -0.91 17.90
CA ARG A 52 -11.46 -0.44 18.72
C ARG A 52 -11.75 -1.38 19.88
N PRO A 53 -12.09 -0.84 21.07
CA PRO A 53 -12.40 -1.66 22.24
C PRO A 53 -13.50 -2.69 21.96
N GLY A 54 -13.31 -3.91 22.46
CA GLY A 54 -14.34 -4.95 22.35
C GLY A 54 -14.48 -5.57 20.95
N ARG A 55 -13.65 -5.19 19.97
CA ARG A 55 -13.65 -5.79 18.63
C ARG A 55 -12.72 -7.01 18.55
N PRO A 56 -12.96 -7.97 17.64
CA PRO A 56 -12.01 -9.04 17.37
C PRO A 56 -10.64 -8.49 17.00
N PHE A 57 -9.60 -9.02 17.63
CA PHE A 57 -8.22 -8.64 17.41
C PHE A 57 -7.48 -9.77 16.69
N LEU A 58 -6.69 -9.41 15.67
CA LEU A 58 -5.82 -10.31 14.91
C LEU A 58 -4.56 -9.53 14.53
N TYR A 59 -3.40 -10.02 14.95
CA TYR A 59 -2.10 -9.43 14.61
C TYR A 59 -1.02 -10.51 14.50
N PRO A 60 -0.47 -10.79 13.31
CA PRO A 60 0.71 -11.62 13.16
C PRO A 60 1.96 -10.81 13.50
N ILE A 61 2.86 -11.33 14.34
CA ILE A 61 4.14 -10.68 14.62
C ILE A 61 5.07 -10.84 13.40
N PRO A 62 5.38 -9.77 12.63
CA PRO A 62 6.20 -9.91 11.42
C PRO A 62 7.65 -10.20 11.82
N ALA A 63 8.21 -11.33 11.37
CA ALA A 63 9.55 -11.73 11.78
C ALA A 63 10.31 -12.49 10.69
N GLN A 64 11.40 -11.88 10.21
CA GLN A 64 12.39 -12.58 9.38
C GLN A 64 13.30 -13.46 10.25
N GLY A 65 13.93 -14.46 9.63
CA GLY A 65 14.86 -15.39 10.27
C GLY A 65 14.47 -16.85 10.05
N THR A 66 15.44 -17.76 10.18
CA THR A 66 15.25 -19.18 9.90
C THR A 66 14.19 -19.80 10.82
N ARG A 67 13.30 -20.64 10.26
CA ARG A 67 12.29 -21.42 10.99
C ARG A 67 12.86 -22.80 11.36
N PRO A 68 12.37 -23.48 12.43
CA PRO A 68 11.29 -23.08 13.32
C PRO A 68 11.68 -21.91 14.23
N MET A 69 10.70 -21.07 14.55
CA MET A 69 10.83 -19.90 15.41
C MET A 69 9.74 -19.97 16.49
N ARG A 70 10.07 -19.54 17.71
CA ARG A 70 9.09 -19.42 18.80
C ARG A 70 8.90 -17.96 19.17
N PHE A 71 7.66 -17.59 19.43
CA PHE A 71 7.25 -16.24 19.76
C PHE A 71 6.82 -16.12 21.22
N ALA A 72 7.04 -14.95 21.82
CA ALA A 72 6.56 -14.60 23.14
C ALA A 72 6.09 -13.13 23.16
N ALA A 73 5.18 -12.82 24.06
CA ALA A 73 4.73 -11.45 24.35
C ALA A 73 4.65 -11.25 25.86
N ARG A 74 5.37 -10.26 26.37
CA ARG A 74 5.27 -9.82 27.77
C ARG A 74 4.30 -8.64 27.86
N ASP A 75 3.55 -8.58 28.95
CA ASP A 75 2.55 -7.53 29.21
C ASP A 75 1.38 -7.53 28.21
N LEU A 76 1.10 -8.69 27.59
CA LEU A 76 -0.04 -8.88 26.72
C LEU A 76 -1.36 -8.80 27.53
N PRO A 77 -2.33 -7.95 27.14
CA PRO A 77 -3.63 -7.89 27.80
C PRO A 77 -4.30 -9.27 27.90
N SER A 78 -4.94 -9.58 29.03
CA SER A 78 -5.54 -10.90 29.28
C SER A 78 -6.70 -11.26 28.34
N SER A 79 -7.26 -10.28 27.63
CA SER A 79 -8.27 -10.49 26.58
C SER A 79 -7.67 -10.97 25.25
N LEU A 80 -6.34 -11.04 25.16
CA LEU A 80 -5.57 -11.47 24.00
C LEU A 80 -4.75 -12.72 24.33
N ARG A 81 -4.47 -13.52 23.30
CA ARG A 81 -3.64 -14.72 23.37
C ARG A 81 -2.68 -14.75 22.20
N LEU A 82 -1.41 -15.07 22.48
CA LEU A 82 -0.40 -15.38 21.47
C LEU A 82 -0.32 -16.89 21.25
N ASP A 83 -0.32 -17.31 19.98
CA ASP A 83 0.18 -18.63 19.60
C ASP A 83 1.71 -18.57 19.46
N ALA A 84 2.42 -19.26 20.35
CA ALA A 84 3.88 -19.23 20.40
C ALA A 84 4.58 -19.92 19.21
N GLN A 85 3.87 -20.72 18.41
CA GLN A 85 4.42 -21.39 17.23
C GLN A 85 4.25 -20.55 15.98
N THR A 86 3.09 -19.91 15.82
CA THR A 86 2.78 -19.12 14.63
C THR A 86 3.11 -17.64 14.76
N GLY A 87 3.21 -17.12 15.98
CA GLY A 87 3.40 -15.69 16.23
C GLY A 87 2.12 -14.86 16.07
N ILE A 88 0.95 -15.51 16.00
CA ILE A 88 -0.33 -14.82 15.80
C ILE A 88 -0.96 -14.48 17.15
N ILE A 89 -1.25 -13.19 17.36
CA ILE A 89 -2.03 -12.68 18.49
C ILE A 89 -3.49 -12.60 18.07
N THR A 90 -4.37 -13.23 18.84
CA THR A 90 -5.83 -13.19 18.65
C THR A 90 -6.57 -12.87 19.94
N GLY A 91 -7.83 -12.47 19.84
CA GLY A 91 -8.71 -12.30 20.99
C GLY A 91 -9.69 -11.14 20.79
N THR A 92 -9.96 -10.42 21.88
CA THR A 92 -10.79 -9.22 21.86
C THR A 92 -9.97 -8.03 22.33
N THR A 93 -10.00 -6.94 21.56
CA THR A 93 -9.30 -5.69 21.91
C THR A 93 -9.71 -5.24 23.31
N PRO A 94 -8.75 -4.92 24.20
CA PRO A 94 -9.00 -4.58 25.60
C PRO A 94 -9.80 -3.26 25.73
N PRO A 95 -10.23 -2.86 26.95
CA PRO A 95 -10.82 -1.55 27.20
C PRO A 95 -9.94 -0.40 26.69
N ARG A 96 -10.53 0.80 26.55
CA ARG A 96 -9.81 1.97 26.03
C ARG A 96 -8.52 2.23 26.82
N GLY A 97 -7.43 2.47 26.12
CA GLY A 97 -6.12 2.71 26.73
C GLY A 97 -4.96 2.36 25.80
N GLU A 98 -3.75 2.62 26.29
CA GLU A 98 -2.51 2.25 25.61
C GLU A 98 -1.83 1.11 26.37
N TYR A 99 -1.46 0.06 25.64
CA TYR A 99 -0.91 -1.16 26.21
C TYR A 99 0.49 -1.39 25.62
N PRO A 100 1.56 -1.03 26.36
CA PRO A 100 2.91 -1.37 25.97
C PRO A 100 3.12 -2.89 26.12
N ILE A 101 3.60 -3.52 25.07
CA ILE A 101 3.84 -4.96 24.96
C ILE A 101 5.28 -5.16 24.48
N ALA A 102 6.02 -6.10 25.07
CA ALA A 102 7.31 -6.52 24.54
C ALA A 102 7.14 -7.81 23.75
N LEU A 103 7.31 -7.73 22.42
CA LEU A 103 7.27 -8.87 21.52
C LEU A 103 8.67 -9.47 21.40
N SER A 104 8.77 -10.79 21.43
CA SER A 104 10.04 -11.51 21.28
C SER A 104 9.91 -12.68 20.31
N ALA A 105 10.99 -12.96 19.57
CA ALA A 105 11.13 -14.12 18.73
C ALA A 105 12.49 -14.79 18.96
N ARG A 106 12.53 -16.13 18.97
CA ARG A 106 13.74 -16.92 19.17
C ARG A 106 13.81 -18.10 18.21
N ASN A 107 15.00 -18.35 17.66
CA ASN A 107 15.33 -19.56 16.92
C ASN A 107 16.74 -20.07 17.31
N ALA A 108 17.28 -21.03 16.56
CA ALA A 108 18.61 -21.60 16.83
C ALA A 108 19.78 -20.61 16.67
N SER A 109 19.58 -19.49 15.98
CA SER A 109 20.61 -18.51 15.66
C SER A 109 20.54 -17.25 16.54
N GLY A 110 19.56 -17.14 17.44
CA GLY A 110 19.48 -16.05 18.41
C GLY A 110 18.05 -15.69 18.81
N ASP A 111 17.92 -14.52 19.44
CA ASP A 111 16.64 -13.91 19.79
C ASP A 111 16.60 -12.43 19.43
N ALA A 112 15.38 -11.92 19.28
CA ALA A 112 15.08 -10.51 19.10
C ALA A 112 13.92 -10.12 20.00
N THR A 113 13.97 -8.92 20.58
CA THR A 113 12.88 -8.34 21.35
C THR A 113 12.64 -6.90 20.87
N ARG A 114 11.37 -6.52 20.75
CA ARG A 114 10.96 -5.20 20.26
C ARG A 114 9.74 -4.70 21.03
N ALA A 115 9.72 -3.40 21.32
CA ALA A 115 8.56 -2.74 21.89
C ALA A 115 7.44 -2.63 20.83
N PHE A 116 6.22 -2.84 21.28
CA PHE A 116 4.99 -2.71 20.51
C PHE A 116 3.94 -2.04 21.38
N ARG A 117 3.13 -1.15 20.81
CA ARG A 117 2.06 -0.47 21.55
C ARG A 117 0.72 -0.69 20.89
N LEU A 118 -0.17 -1.39 21.60
CA LEU A 118 -1.56 -1.49 21.21
C LEU A 118 -2.32 -0.28 21.77
N VAL A 119 -2.94 0.50 20.89
CA VAL A 119 -3.84 1.60 21.24
C VAL A 119 -5.28 1.09 21.06
N SER A 120 -5.96 0.83 22.16
CA SER A 120 -7.40 0.56 22.17
C SER A 120 -8.14 1.89 22.19
N GLY A 121 -8.64 2.32 21.03
CA GLY A 121 -9.21 3.65 20.84
C GLY A 121 -10.13 3.71 19.62
N ASP A 122 -10.48 4.89 19.13
CA ASP A 122 -11.40 5.01 17.99
C ASP A 122 -10.69 4.95 16.62
N THR A 123 -9.37 5.17 16.61
CA THR A 123 -8.54 5.30 15.41
C THR A 123 -7.89 3.96 15.03
N LEU A 124 -8.19 3.48 13.82
CA LEU A 124 -7.49 2.35 13.19
C LEU A 124 -6.31 2.85 12.34
N SER A 125 -5.54 1.92 11.78
CA SER A 125 -4.46 2.22 10.81
C SER A 125 -3.50 3.32 11.28
N LEU A 126 -2.99 3.18 12.51
CA LEU A 126 -2.02 4.13 13.08
C LEU A 126 -0.70 4.20 12.31
N THR A 127 -0.44 3.22 11.43
CA THR A 127 0.55 3.27 10.35
C THR A 127 -0.16 2.99 9.01
N PRO A 128 0.46 3.34 7.86
CA PRO A 128 -0.12 3.04 6.55
C PRO A 128 -0.38 1.55 6.37
N GLN A 129 -1.48 1.18 5.71
CA GLN A 129 -1.82 -0.22 5.52
C GLN A 129 -0.87 -0.89 4.52
N MET A 130 -0.56 -2.17 4.73
CA MET A 130 0.29 -2.96 3.84
C MET A 130 -0.38 -4.27 3.44
N GLY A 131 -0.33 -4.63 2.16
CA GLY A 131 -0.96 -5.85 1.69
C GLY A 131 -0.82 -6.10 0.20
N TRP A 132 -1.71 -6.94 -0.31
CA TRP A 132 -1.85 -7.23 -1.71
C TRP A 132 -3.27 -6.98 -2.18
N ASN A 133 -3.41 -6.43 -3.39
CA ASN A 133 -4.68 -6.32 -4.09
C ASN A 133 -4.54 -6.97 -5.47
N HIS A 134 -5.55 -7.72 -5.90
CA HIS A 134 -5.42 -8.51 -7.14
C HIS A 134 -5.59 -7.72 -8.44
N TRP A 135 -6.08 -6.47 -8.41
CA TRP A 135 -6.70 -5.83 -9.57
C TRP A 135 -5.77 -5.77 -10.78
N TYR A 136 -4.56 -5.23 -10.63
CA TYR A 136 -3.65 -5.12 -11.78
C TYR A 136 -3.02 -6.45 -12.20
N ALA A 137 -3.01 -7.48 -11.35
CA ALA A 137 -2.54 -8.82 -11.74
C ALA A 137 -3.62 -9.62 -12.48
N HIS A 138 -4.86 -9.56 -12.00
CA HIS A 138 -5.90 -10.52 -12.38
C HIS A 138 -7.13 -9.87 -13.00
N TYR A 139 -7.40 -8.59 -12.76
CA TYR A 139 -8.63 -7.90 -13.14
C TYR A 139 -9.86 -8.75 -12.78
N ASN A 140 -10.76 -8.96 -13.75
CA ASN A 140 -11.95 -9.76 -13.56
C ASN A 140 -11.71 -11.27 -13.48
N ARG A 141 -10.49 -11.77 -13.70
CA ARG A 141 -10.21 -13.23 -13.70
C ARG A 141 -10.02 -13.81 -12.30
N ILE A 142 -10.12 -12.99 -11.26
CA ILE A 142 -9.91 -13.43 -9.88
C ILE A 142 -10.94 -14.49 -9.46
N THR A 143 -10.51 -15.39 -8.58
CA THR A 143 -11.33 -16.44 -7.96
C THR A 143 -10.94 -16.62 -6.50
N ASP A 144 -11.80 -17.27 -5.70
CA ASP A 144 -11.49 -17.68 -4.32
C ASP A 144 -10.15 -18.45 -4.24
N ALA A 145 -9.92 -19.41 -5.15
CA ALA A 145 -8.71 -20.22 -5.15
C ALA A 145 -7.44 -19.37 -5.35
N MET A 146 -7.49 -18.38 -6.23
CA MET A 146 -6.38 -17.46 -6.46
C MET A 146 -6.12 -16.55 -5.24
N MET A 147 -7.17 -16.15 -4.50
CA MET A 147 -7.01 -15.40 -3.25
C MET A 147 -6.34 -16.23 -2.15
N ARG A 148 -6.66 -17.53 -2.05
CA ARG A 148 -6.00 -18.46 -1.11
C ARG A 148 -4.55 -18.72 -1.50
N GLU A 149 -4.29 -18.93 -2.79
CA GLU A 149 -2.93 -19.10 -3.30
C GLU A 149 -2.08 -17.85 -3.02
N ALA A 150 -2.61 -16.65 -3.29
CA ALA A 150 -1.97 -15.38 -2.95
C ALA A 150 -1.57 -15.31 -1.46
N ALA A 151 -2.48 -15.70 -0.57
CA ALA A 151 -2.23 -15.74 0.87
C ALA A 151 -1.10 -16.71 1.24
N ASP A 152 -1.10 -17.92 0.69
CA ASP A 152 -0.04 -18.90 0.90
C ASP A 152 1.32 -18.40 0.38
N ILE A 153 1.30 -17.70 -0.76
CA ILE A 153 2.49 -17.07 -1.33
C ILE A 153 3.03 -16.00 -0.39
N MET A 154 2.19 -15.12 0.14
CA MET A 154 2.61 -14.07 1.08
C MET A 154 3.28 -14.63 2.33
N ILE A 155 2.81 -15.78 2.83
CA ILE A 155 3.44 -16.49 3.94
C ILE A 155 4.79 -17.09 3.50
N ARG A 156 4.82 -17.90 2.44
CA ARG A 156 6.03 -18.67 2.07
C ARG A 156 7.18 -17.81 1.52
N THR A 157 6.89 -16.63 0.98
CA THR A 157 7.93 -15.71 0.45
C THR A 157 8.44 -14.71 1.46
N GLY A 158 7.82 -14.61 2.64
CA GLY A 158 8.19 -13.68 3.70
C GLY A 158 7.67 -12.25 3.51
N LEU A 159 6.68 -12.03 2.63
CA LEU A 159 5.94 -10.76 2.58
C LEU A 159 5.27 -10.49 3.93
N ALA A 160 4.60 -11.50 4.52
CA ALA A 160 4.03 -11.36 5.85
C ALA A 160 5.09 -11.09 6.94
N ASP A 161 6.32 -11.62 6.77
CA ASP A 161 7.42 -11.43 7.72
C ASP A 161 7.96 -9.99 7.78
N VAL A 162 7.60 -9.14 6.81
CA VAL A 162 7.95 -7.71 6.80
C VAL A 162 6.75 -6.78 6.99
N GLY A 163 5.54 -7.33 7.14
CA GLY A 163 4.35 -6.58 7.55
C GLY A 163 3.20 -6.51 6.55
N TYR A 164 3.28 -7.16 5.37
CA TYR A 164 2.12 -7.24 4.49
C TYR A 164 1.06 -8.15 5.11
N GLU A 165 -0.07 -7.57 5.53
CA GLU A 165 -1.10 -8.30 6.29
C GLU A 165 -2.45 -8.38 5.57
N PHE A 166 -2.76 -7.48 4.65
CA PHE A 166 -4.05 -7.45 3.95
C PHE A 166 -4.02 -8.25 2.63
N VAL A 167 -5.08 -9.03 2.37
CA VAL A 167 -5.35 -9.74 1.11
C VAL A 167 -6.69 -9.23 0.59
N ASN A 168 -6.64 -8.28 -0.35
CA ASN A 168 -7.81 -7.52 -0.77
C ASN A 168 -8.39 -8.03 -2.09
N ILE A 169 -9.68 -8.37 -2.05
CA ILE A 169 -10.50 -8.60 -3.23
C ILE A 169 -10.95 -7.22 -3.76
N ASP A 170 -10.67 -6.94 -5.03
CA ASP A 170 -11.13 -5.76 -5.76
C ASP A 170 -12.44 -6.09 -6.51
N ASP A 171 -12.79 -5.34 -7.56
CA ASP A 171 -14.03 -5.55 -8.31
C ASP A 171 -14.15 -6.99 -8.90
N CYS A 172 -15.37 -7.37 -9.31
CA CYS A 172 -15.73 -8.63 -9.99
C CYS A 172 -15.95 -9.87 -9.09
N TRP A 173 -16.09 -9.72 -7.77
CA TRP A 173 -16.47 -10.83 -6.87
C TRP A 173 -17.99 -11.01 -6.71
N MET A 174 -18.76 -9.94 -6.87
CA MET A 174 -20.24 -9.99 -6.87
C MET A 174 -20.78 -10.58 -8.17
N ASN A 175 -22.10 -10.78 -8.26
CA ASN A 175 -22.77 -11.04 -9.54
C ASN A 175 -22.87 -9.78 -10.43
N ALA A 176 -22.86 -10.01 -11.74
CA ALA A 176 -23.25 -9.07 -12.79
C ALA A 176 -24.60 -9.52 -13.42
N GLU A 177 -25.51 -8.60 -13.74
CA GLU A 177 -26.79 -8.95 -14.41
C GLU A 177 -26.62 -9.24 -15.92
N ALA A 178 -25.59 -8.67 -16.53
CA ALA A 178 -25.27 -8.81 -17.94
C ALA A 178 -23.75 -8.77 -18.09
N GLU A 179 -23.23 -9.12 -19.28
CA GLU A 179 -21.80 -9.15 -19.56
C GLU A 179 -21.10 -7.84 -19.11
N ALA A 180 -20.35 -7.93 -18.02
CA ALA A 180 -19.44 -6.88 -17.59
C ALA A 180 -18.37 -6.69 -18.68
N ARG A 181 -17.97 -5.44 -18.91
CA ARG A 181 -16.96 -5.11 -19.94
C ARG A 181 -15.72 -5.99 -19.75
N ARG A 182 -15.28 -6.66 -20.82
CA ARG A 182 -14.07 -7.51 -20.98
C ARG A 182 -14.29 -9.00 -20.69
N LYS A 183 -14.45 -9.79 -21.76
CA LYS A 183 -14.61 -11.26 -21.84
C LYS A 183 -15.76 -11.86 -21.02
N PRO A 184 -16.78 -12.47 -21.66
CA PRO A 184 -17.91 -13.08 -20.95
C PRO A 184 -17.46 -14.29 -20.13
N ASP A 185 -17.98 -14.38 -18.91
CA ASP A 185 -17.88 -15.56 -18.05
C ASP A 185 -19.23 -15.79 -17.37
N ALA A 186 -19.91 -16.87 -17.75
CA ALA A 186 -21.23 -17.21 -17.23
C ALA A 186 -21.22 -17.44 -15.71
N GLN A 187 -20.08 -17.79 -15.12
CA GLN A 187 -19.94 -17.98 -13.67
C GLN A 187 -20.03 -16.66 -12.88
N ARG A 188 -19.99 -15.51 -13.57
CA ARG A 188 -20.14 -14.17 -12.98
C ARG A 188 -21.54 -13.59 -13.14
N ILE A 189 -22.42 -14.27 -13.87
CA ILE A 189 -23.75 -13.78 -14.19
C ILE A 189 -24.77 -14.37 -13.24
N GLY A 190 -25.56 -13.49 -12.61
CA GLY A 190 -26.59 -13.90 -11.67
C GLY A 190 -27.33 -12.69 -11.12
N PRO A 191 -28.36 -12.91 -10.29
CA PRO A 191 -29.01 -11.81 -9.59
C PRO A 191 -28.02 -11.10 -8.67
N PHE A 192 -28.08 -9.77 -8.62
CA PHE A 192 -27.26 -8.98 -7.70
C PHE A 192 -27.49 -9.33 -6.24
N ARG A 193 -28.74 -9.63 -5.89
CA ARG A 193 -29.20 -9.80 -4.51
C ARG A 193 -30.18 -10.96 -4.40
N ASP A 194 -30.28 -11.54 -3.21
CA ASP A 194 -31.31 -12.54 -2.91
C ASP A 194 -32.68 -11.90 -2.62
N ALA A 195 -33.68 -12.73 -2.31
CA ALA A 195 -35.05 -12.28 -2.00
C ALA A 195 -35.14 -11.40 -0.73
N GLN A 196 -34.10 -11.37 0.10
CA GLN A 196 -34.00 -10.53 1.29
C GLN A 196 -33.13 -9.28 1.04
N GLY A 197 -32.68 -9.05 -0.20
CA GLY A 197 -31.84 -7.92 -0.57
C GLY A 197 -30.35 -8.10 -0.25
N ARG A 198 -29.91 -9.27 0.23
CA ARG A 198 -28.48 -9.49 0.56
C ARG A 198 -27.68 -9.62 -0.72
N LEU A 199 -26.54 -8.93 -0.77
CA LEU A 199 -25.60 -8.98 -1.89
C LEU A 199 -25.11 -10.41 -2.13
N LEU A 200 -25.14 -10.85 -3.39
CA LEU A 200 -24.73 -12.20 -3.78
C LEU A 200 -23.33 -12.19 -4.43
N PRO A 201 -22.38 -12.98 -3.91
CA PRO A 201 -21.15 -13.28 -4.64
C PRO A 201 -21.45 -14.14 -5.87
N ASN A 202 -20.54 -14.13 -6.83
CA ASN A 202 -20.64 -15.00 -8.00
C ASN A 202 -20.07 -16.40 -7.75
N ALA A 203 -20.17 -17.29 -8.75
CA ALA A 203 -19.80 -18.69 -8.60
C ALA A 203 -18.29 -18.92 -8.40
N HIS A 204 -17.43 -17.94 -8.70
CA HIS A 204 -16.00 -17.99 -8.37
C HIS A 204 -15.70 -17.69 -6.90
N PHE A 205 -16.70 -17.20 -6.15
CA PHE A 205 -16.61 -16.86 -4.73
C PHE A 205 -17.77 -17.51 -3.94
N PRO A 206 -17.85 -18.85 -3.90
CA PRO A 206 -18.99 -19.55 -3.30
C PRO A 206 -19.06 -19.45 -1.77
N ASP A 207 -17.95 -19.11 -1.09
CA ASP A 207 -17.85 -19.11 0.38
C ASP A 207 -16.99 -17.94 0.91
N MET A 208 -17.57 -16.74 0.90
CA MET A 208 -16.92 -15.52 1.41
C MET A 208 -16.49 -15.62 2.89
N PRO A 209 -17.31 -16.15 3.82
CA PRO A 209 -16.86 -16.40 5.20
C PRO A 209 -15.70 -17.38 5.30
N GLY A 210 -15.73 -18.48 4.54
CA GLY A 210 -14.66 -19.48 4.56
C GLY A 210 -13.35 -18.98 3.95
N LEU A 211 -13.41 -18.02 3.01
CA LEU A 211 -12.24 -17.30 2.52
C LEU A 211 -11.65 -16.40 3.61
N ALA A 212 -12.45 -15.54 4.24
CA ALA A 212 -11.97 -14.68 5.32
C ALA A 212 -11.38 -15.50 6.49
N ALA A 213 -12.06 -16.57 6.90
CA ALA A 213 -11.57 -17.46 7.94
C ALA A 213 -10.24 -18.15 7.57
N TYR A 214 -10.00 -18.44 6.29
CA TYR A 214 -8.72 -18.98 5.82
C TYR A 214 -7.60 -17.97 5.95
N LEU A 215 -7.83 -16.74 5.50
CA LEU A 215 -6.87 -15.65 5.62
C LEU A 215 -6.54 -15.38 7.09
N HIS A 216 -7.54 -15.33 7.98
CA HIS A 216 -7.34 -15.13 9.41
C HIS A 216 -6.53 -16.24 10.09
N ARG A 217 -6.70 -17.50 9.68
CA ARG A 217 -5.89 -18.63 10.19
C ARG A 217 -4.41 -18.48 9.87
N LEU A 218 -4.08 -17.83 8.76
CA LEU A 218 -2.70 -17.50 8.37
C LEU A 218 -2.18 -16.23 9.06
N GLY A 219 -3.01 -15.55 9.86
CA GLY A 219 -2.69 -14.25 10.46
C GLY A 219 -2.97 -13.05 9.55
N LEU A 220 -3.40 -13.28 8.31
CA LEU A 220 -3.70 -12.25 7.33
C LEU A 220 -5.12 -11.70 7.50
N LYS A 221 -5.40 -10.55 6.90
CA LYS A 221 -6.67 -9.82 6.95
C LYS A 221 -7.36 -9.86 5.59
N ALA A 222 -8.68 -9.99 5.62
CA ALA A 222 -9.50 -10.08 4.41
C ALA A 222 -10.02 -8.70 4.01
N GLY A 223 -9.74 -8.25 2.78
CA GLY A 223 -10.31 -7.02 2.24
C GLY A 223 -11.29 -7.25 1.11
N LEU A 224 -12.24 -6.32 0.97
CA LEU A 224 -13.29 -6.34 -0.02
C LEU A 224 -13.37 -4.99 -0.75
N TYR A 225 -14.10 -5.00 -1.85
CA TYR A 225 -14.41 -3.84 -2.68
C TYR A 225 -15.91 -3.74 -2.92
N THR A 226 -16.42 -2.51 -3.00
CA THR A 226 -17.73 -2.20 -3.59
C THR A 226 -17.81 -0.71 -3.98
N SER A 227 -18.97 -0.23 -4.42
CA SER A 227 -19.21 1.14 -4.87
C SER A 227 -20.56 1.66 -4.33
N PRO A 228 -20.71 2.97 -4.07
CA PRO A 228 -21.97 3.56 -3.62
C PRO A 228 -23.03 3.67 -4.72
N GLY A 229 -22.67 3.47 -5.99
CA GLY A 229 -23.64 3.44 -7.08
C GLY A 229 -24.34 2.10 -7.23
N PRO A 230 -25.40 1.99 -8.07
CA PRO A 230 -26.08 0.73 -8.35
C PRO A 230 -25.14 -0.35 -8.90
N LYS A 231 -24.08 0.06 -9.61
CA LYS A 231 -23.06 -0.80 -10.19
C LYS A 231 -21.63 -0.36 -9.86
N THR A 232 -20.72 -1.30 -9.75
CA THR A 232 -19.28 -1.05 -9.65
C THR A 232 -18.70 -0.55 -10.99
N CYS A 233 -17.39 -0.29 -11.03
CA CYS A 233 -16.73 0.23 -12.22
C CYS A 233 -16.73 -0.77 -13.38
N ALA A 234 -16.58 -2.06 -13.08
CA ALA A 234 -16.69 -3.14 -14.05
C ALA A 234 -18.15 -3.53 -14.36
N GLY A 235 -19.13 -2.99 -13.63
CA GLY A 235 -20.56 -3.20 -13.90
C GLY A 235 -21.23 -4.30 -13.06
N PHE A 236 -20.59 -4.71 -11.96
CA PHE A 236 -21.13 -5.67 -10.99
C PHE A 236 -22.04 -4.97 -9.97
N ALA A 237 -22.76 -5.73 -9.15
CA ALA A 237 -23.62 -5.19 -8.10
C ALA A 237 -22.87 -4.21 -7.17
N GLY A 238 -23.37 -2.99 -7.02
CA GLY A 238 -22.91 -2.04 -6.00
C GLY A 238 -23.78 -2.04 -4.73
N SER A 239 -23.45 -1.17 -3.78
CA SER A 239 -24.09 -1.10 -2.45
C SER A 239 -25.24 -0.09 -2.34
N TRP A 240 -25.56 0.63 -3.41
CA TRP A 240 -26.58 1.69 -3.41
C TRP A 240 -27.92 1.22 -2.81
N GLN A 241 -28.45 1.96 -1.84
CA GLN A 241 -29.69 1.69 -1.09
C GLN A 241 -29.68 0.43 -0.20
N HIS A 242 -28.53 -0.24 -0.10
CA HIS A 242 -28.32 -1.43 0.73
C HIS A 242 -27.09 -1.28 1.64
N GLU A 243 -26.57 -0.07 1.82
CA GLU A 243 -25.30 0.19 2.48
C GLU A 243 -25.27 -0.38 3.90
N ALA A 244 -26.36 -0.24 4.66
CA ALA A 244 -26.45 -0.75 6.03
C ALA A 244 -26.49 -2.29 6.08
N GLN A 245 -27.17 -2.92 5.12
CA GLN A 245 -27.24 -4.37 4.99
C GLN A 245 -25.88 -4.94 4.58
N ASP A 246 -25.23 -4.30 3.61
CA ASP A 246 -23.94 -4.73 3.06
C ASP A 246 -22.81 -4.51 4.09
N ALA A 247 -22.78 -3.39 4.80
CA ALA A 247 -21.80 -3.15 5.87
C ALA A 247 -21.88 -4.23 6.97
N ARG A 248 -23.10 -4.64 7.33
CA ARG A 248 -23.30 -5.75 8.28
C ARG A 248 -22.89 -7.09 7.70
N LEU A 249 -23.24 -7.37 6.44
CA LEU A 249 -22.87 -8.59 5.75
C LEU A 249 -21.34 -8.77 5.69
N PHE A 250 -20.60 -7.70 5.39
CA PHE A 250 -19.13 -7.74 5.33
C PHE A 250 -18.52 -8.02 6.71
N ALA A 251 -19.08 -7.43 7.77
CA ALA A 251 -18.66 -7.71 9.14
C ALA A 251 -18.98 -9.16 9.55
N ASP A 252 -20.18 -9.65 9.24
CA ASP A 252 -20.63 -11.03 9.53
C ASP A 252 -19.78 -12.07 8.77
N TRP A 253 -19.34 -11.76 7.54
CA TRP A 253 -18.39 -12.59 6.78
C TRP A 253 -16.95 -12.53 7.32
N GLY A 254 -16.62 -11.57 8.19
CA GLY A 254 -15.29 -11.45 8.77
C GLY A 254 -14.31 -10.63 7.92
N TYR A 255 -14.76 -9.71 7.08
CA TYR A 255 -13.84 -8.81 6.37
C TYR A 255 -13.29 -7.72 7.32
N ASP A 256 -12.08 -7.25 7.03
CA ASP A 256 -11.27 -6.29 7.82
C ASP A 256 -11.02 -4.98 7.08
N PHE A 257 -11.31 -4.92 5.78
CA PHE A 257 -11.01 -3.77 4.92
C PHE A 257 -12.08 -3.61 3.85
N LEU A 258 -12.50 -2.37 3.57
CA LEU A 258 -13.39 -2.03 2.46
C LEU A 258 -12.79 -0.91 1.61
N LYS A 259 -12.51 -1.20 0.34
CA LYS A 259 -12.34 -0.19 -0.72
C LYS A 259 -13.71 0.21 -1.25
N TYR A 260 -14.01 1.50 -1.25
CA TYR A 260 -15.32 2.03 -1.66
C TYR A 260 -15.16 3.05 -2.78
N ASP A 261 -15.53 2.64 -3.99
CA ASP A 261 -15.26 3.37 -5.23
C ASP A 261 -16.25 4.52 -5.47
N TRP A 262 -16.25 5.13 -6.66
CA TRP A 262 -17.24 6.13 -7.09
C TRP A 262 -18.10 5.65 -8.27
N CYS A 263 -17.46 5.17 -9.35
CA CYS A 263 -18.07 4.44 -10.47
C CYS A 263 -19.45 4.95 -10.94
N SER A 264 -20.51 4.13 -10.81
CA SER A 264 -21.86 4.48 -11.26
C SER A 264 -22.60 5.43 -10.32
N TYR A 265 -22.02 5.79 -9.16
CA TYR A 265 -22.64 6.80 -8.30
C TYR A 265 -22.79 8.15 -9.02
N ARG A 266 -21.94 8.43 -10.00
CA ARG A 266 -22.09 9.57 -10.93
C ARG A 266 -23.44 9.62 -11.68
N THR A 267 -24.21 8.52 -11.73
CA THR A 267 -25.54 8.48 -12.34
C THR A 267 -26.66 8.68 -11.34
N VAL A 268 -26.35 8.77 -10.04
CA VAL A 268 -27.35 9.03 -8.98
C VAL A 268 -27.26 10.45 -8.40
N VAL A 269 -26.13 11.15 -8.59
CA VAL A 269 -25.94 12.55 -8.19
C VAL A 269 -25.81 13.47 -9.40
N THR A 270 -25.75 14.79 -9.18
CA THR A 270 -25.47 15.73 -10.28
C THR A 270 -24.11 15.47 -10.91
N ASN A 271 -23.95 15.89 -12.16
CA ASN A 271 -22.71 15.77 -12.89
C ASN A 271 -22.31 17.13 -13.50
N PRO A 272 -21.28 17.82 -12.98
CA PRO A 272 -20.43 17.41 -11.85
C PRO A 272 -21.18 17.43 -10.49
N PRO A 273 -20.79 16.59 -9.53
CA PRO A 273 -21.37 16.59 -8.18
C PRO A 273 -20.88 17.80 -7.36
N SER A 274 -21.69 18.27 -6.41
CA SER A 274 -21.25 19.18 -5.36
C SER A 274 -20.37 18.46 -4.32
N LEU A 275 -19.62 19.21 -3.50
CA LEU A 275 -18.81 18.63 -2.42
C LEU A 275 -19.65 17.80 -1.43
N GLU A 276 -20.85 18.27 -1.09
CA GLU A 276 -21.76 17.53 -0.22
C GLU A 276 -22.22 16.20 -0.84
N GLU A 277 -22.47 16.18 -2.15
CA GLU A 277 -22.78 14.93 -2.88
C GLU A 277 -21.58 13.99 -2.97
N MET A 278 -20.35 14.53 -3.08
CA MET A 278 -19.12 13.74 -3.01
C MET A 278 -18.94 13.10 -1.63
N LYS A 279 -19.17 13.85 -0.55
CA LYS A 279 -19.01 13.38 0.84
C LYS A 279 -20.07 12.37 1.27
N ARG A 280 -21.33 12.59 0.85
CA ARG A 280 -22.51 11.83 1.32
C ARG A 280 -22.35 10.30 1.35
N PRO A 281 -21.95 9.61 0.27
CA PRO A 281 -21.87 8.16 0.29
C PRO A 281 -20.79 7.65 1.26
N TYR A 282 -19.69 8.39 1.37
CA TYR A 282 -18.59 8.04 2.26
C TYR A 282 -18.94 8.28 3.73
N LEU A 283 -19.66 9.37 4.03
CA LEU A 283 -20.15 9.62 5.39
C LEU A 283 -21.09 8.49 5.84
N LEU A 284 -22.05 8.12 4.99
CA LEU A 284 -23.00 7.04 5.28
C LEU A 284 -22.27 5.71 5.53
N MET A 285 -21.44 5.27 4.59
CA MET A 285 -20.72 3.99 4.73
C MET A 285 -19.73 4.02 5.90
N GLY A 286 -19.03 5.13 6.12
CA GLY A 286 -18.10 5.31 7.24
C GLY A 286 -18.79 5.15 8.61
N GLU A 287 -19.95 5.78 8.80
CA GLU A 287 -20.76 5.63 10.01
C GLU A 287 -21.26 4.19 10.19
N LEU A 288 -21.73 3.56 9.12
CA LEU A 288 -22.19 2.18 9.14
C LEU A 288 -21.07 1.21 9.53
N LEU A 289 -19.88 1.34 8.93
CA LEU A 289 -18.72 0.51 9.23
C LEU A 289 -18.23 0.68 10.67
N LYS A 290 -18.21 1.91 11.18
CA LYS A 290 -17.84 2.21 12.57
C LYS A 290 -18.73 1.49 13.60
N ASN A 291 -20.00 1.29 13.27
CA ASN A 291 -20.99 0.65 14.14
C ASN A 291 -21.00 -0.88 14.05
N GLN A 292 -20.19 -1.49 13.18
CA GLN A 292 -20.10 -2.94 13.08
C GLN A 292 -19.39 -3.57 14.28
N SER A 293 -19.63 -4.86 14.48
CA SER A 293 -19.04 -5.69 15.54
C SER A 293 -17.56 -6.02 15.31
N ARG A 294 -16.97 -5.57 14.19
CA ARG A 294 -15.56 -5.74 13.81
C ARG A 294 -14.96 -4.43 13.35
N ASP A 295 -13.64 -4.35 13.44
CA ASP A 295 -12.89 -3.26 12.83
C ASP A 295 -12.74 -3.50 11.33
N ILE A 296 -13.24 -2.55 10.54
CA ILE A 296 -13.11 -2.51 9.09
C ILE A 296 -12.40 -1.21 8.72
N VAL A 297 -11.21 -1.33 8.14
CA VAL A 297 -10.47 -0.22 7.55
C VAL A 297 -11.22 0.26 6.31
N PHE A 298 -11.39 1.57 6.18
CA PHE A 298 -12.19 2.18 5.12
C PHE A 298 -11.31 3.01 4.17
N ASN A 299 -11.21 2.57 2.91
CA ASN A 299 -10.46 3.24 1.85
C ASN A 299 -11.43 3.89 0.84
N LEU A 300 -11.27 5.19 0.61
CA LEU A 300 -12.11 5.98 -0.28
C LEU A 300 -11.47 6.04 -1.68
N CYS A 301 -12.17 5.56 -2.70
CA CYS A 301 -11.68 5.53 -4.08
C CYS A 301 -12.54 6.42 -4.98
N GLN A 302 -12.50 7.74 -4.73
CA GLN A 302 -13.16 8.78 -5.54
C GLN A 302 -12.17 9.60 -6.40
N TYR A 303 -10.92 9.18 -6.49
CA TYR A 303 -9.92 9.73 -7.41
C TYR A 303 -9.49 11.20 -7.17
N GLY A 304 -9.50 11.66 -5.92
CA GLY A 304 -9.05 13.01 -5.54
C GLY A 304 -10.10 14.12 -5.65
N MET A 305 -11.33 13.79 -6.06
CA MET A 305 -12.47 14.69 -6.17
C MET A 305 -12.71 15.51 -4.89
N GLY A 306 -12.94 16.81 -5.11
CA GLY A 306 -13.29 17.75 -4.04
C GLY A 306 -12.19 17.93 -2.99
N ASP A 307 -10.91 17.74 -3.37
CA ASP A 307 -9.77 17.77 -2.46
C ASP A 307 -9.94 16.81 -1.27
N VAL A 308 -10.16 15.51 -1.55
CA VAL A 308 -10.49 14.50 -0.53
C VAL A 308 -9.59 14.51 0.69
N TRP A 309 -8.32 14.88 0.56
CA TRP A 309 -7.41 15.02 1.70
C TRP A 309 -7.94 15.97 2.79
N LYS A 310 -8.78 16.95 2.44
CA LYS A 310 -9.40 17.88 3.39
C LYS A 310 -10.57 17.29 4.17
N TRP A 311 -11.24 16.24 3.66
CA TRP A 311 -12.50 15.73 4.23
C TRP A 311 -12.58 14.20 4.39
N GLY A 312 -11.66 13.42 3.82
CA GLY A 312 -11.69 11.96 3.84
C GLY A 312 -11.68 11.37 5.25
N ALA A 313 -10.88 11.97 6.14
CA ALA A 313 -10.88 11.60 7.56
C ALA A 313 -12.19 11.97 8.29
N GLU A 314 -12.83 13.08 7.91
CA GLU A 314 -14.08 13.57 8.52
C GLU A 314 -15.22 12.56 8.32
N VAL A 315 -15.25 11.90 7.16
CA VAL A 315 -16.28 10.90 6.80
C VAL A 315 -15.92 9.48 7.24
N GLY A 316 -14.92 9.32 8.13
CA GLY A 316 -14.52 8.01 8.66
C GLY A 316 -13.53 7.23 7.79
N GLY A 317 -12.96 7.85 6.77
CA GLY A 317 -11.92 7.27 5.93
C GLY A 317 -10.59 7.11 6.67
N HIS A 318 -9.93 5.98 6.42
CA HIS A 318 -8.59 5.70 6.95
C HIS A 318 -7.51 5.88 5.87
N SER A 319 -7.88 5.78 4.60
CA SER A 319 -7.09 6.22 3.46
C SER A 319 -7.98 6.67 2.30
N TRP A 320 -7.45 7.45 1.36
CA TRP A 320 -8.21 7.96 0.22
C TRP A 320 -7.35 8.20 -1.02
N ARG A 321 -7.87 7.79 -2.18
CA ARG A 321 -7.24 8.01 -3.48
C ARG A 321 -7.10 9.50 -3.74
N THR A 322 -5.88 9.96 -4.01
CA THR A 322 -5.58 11.39 -4.27
C THR A 322 -5.61 11.78 -5.74
N ALA A 323 -5.63 10.80 -6.63
CA ALA A 323 -5.69 10.99 -8.08
C ALA A 323 -6.35 9.79 -8.79
N GLY A 324 -6.42 9.85 -10.12
CA GLY A 324 -6.85 8.75 -10.99
C GLY A 324 -5.95 7.51 -10.89
N ASP A 325 -6.33 6.47 -11.63
CA ASP A 325 -5.69 5.15 -11.56
C ASP A 325 -4.25 5.17 -12.12
N LEU A 326 -3.29 4.85 -11.26
CA LEU A 326 -1.86 4.92 -11.57
C LEU A 326 -1.47 3.93 -12.68
N GLY A 327 -2.21 2.82 -12.83
CA GLY A 327 -1.96 1.86 -13.91
C GLY A 327 -2.05 2.45 -15.33
N PHE A 328 -2.65 3.64 -15.49
CA PHE A 328 -2.69 4.35 -16.78
C PHE A 328 -1.53 5.34 -16.98
N GLU A 329 -0.74 5.61 -15.93
CA GLU A 329 0.27 6.68 -15.85
C GLU A 329 1.55 6.19 -15.14
N LEU A 330 1.90 4.90 -15.25
CA LEU A 330 3.05 4.31 -14.55
C LEU A 330 4.39 4.96 -14.89
N ASP A 331 4.51 5.60 -16.04
CA ASP A 331 5.67 6.40 -16.45
C ASP A 331 5.84 7.70 -15.64
N ARG A 332 4.83 8.09 -14.85
CA ARG A 332 4.76 9.36 -14.10
C ARG A 332 4.89 9.19 -12.57
N ILE A 333 5.46 8.07 -12.09
CA ILE A 333 5.57 7.78 -10.63
C ILE A 333 6.21 8.91 -9.81
N PHE A 334 7.17 9.66 -10.38
CA PHE A 334 7.80 10.80 -9.72
C PHE A 334 6.83 11.97 -9.56
N GLU A 335 6.09 12.32 -10.61
CA GLU A 335 5.11 13.41 -10.59
C GLU A 335 3.96 13.10 -9.63
N VAL A 336 3.46 11.86 -9.66
CA VAL A 336 2.43 11.38 -8.74
C VAL A 336 2.90 11.48 -7.29
N ALA A 337 4.13 11.05 -7.00
CA ALA A 337 4.68 11.12 -5.66
C ALA A 337 4.87 12.58 -5.18
N LEU A 338 5.48 13.43 -6.00
CA LEU A 338 5.71 14.83 -5.65
C LEU A 338 4.38 15.59 -5.47
N LYS A 339 3.39 15.32 -6.32
CA LYS A 339 2.04 15.89 -6.18
C LYS A 339 1.38 15.44 -4.89
N ASN A 340 1.44 14.15 -4.57
CA ASN A 340 0.87 13.62 -3.34
C ASN A 340 1.54 14.20 -2.07
N CYS A 341 2.84 14.54 -2.13
CA CYS A 341 3.53 15.24 -1.05
C CYS A 341 2.98 16.65 -0.76
N GLU A 342 2.34 17.32 -1.73
CA GLU A 342 1.68 18.61 -1.50
C GLU A 342 0.50 18.48 -0.50
N HIS A 343 -0.05 17.28 -0.36
CA HIS A 343 -1.17 16.98 0.55
C HIS A 343 -0.71 16.51 1.95
N ARG A 344 0.59 16.63 2.26
CA ARG A 344 1.17 16.13 3.52
C ARG A 344 0.52 16.68 4.80
N ALA A 345 -0.05 17.89 4.75
CA ALA A 345 -0.64 18.55 5.91
C ALA A 345 -1.88 17.84 6.47
N TRP A 346 -2.53 17.01 5.66
CA TRP A 346 -3.74 16.28 6.03
C TRP A 346 -3.48 14.81 6.39
N GLN A 347 -2.25 14.34 6.22
CA GLN A 347 -1.85 12.99 6.56
C GLN A 347 -1.38 12.91 8.02
N LYS A 348 -1.83 11.87 8.73
CA LYS A 348 -1.48 11.59 10.12
C LYS A 348 -1.83 10.13 10.46
N PRO A 349 -1.39 9.57 11.60
CA PRO A 349 -1.84 8.27 12.06
C PRO A 349 -3.38 8.10 11.96
N GLY A 350 -3.80 7.08 11.21
CA GLY A 350 -5.20 6.78 10.91
C GLY A 350 -5.82 7.53 9.72
N ALA A 351 -5.04 8.30 8.97
CA ALA A 351 -5.53 9.12 7.87
C ALA A 351 -4.45 9.28 6.78
N TRP A 352 -4.53 8.48 5.71
CA TRP A 352 -3.45 8.33 4.73
C TRP A 352 -3.84 8.77 3.32
N ASN A 353 -2.99 9.57 2.68
CA ASN A 353 -3.10 9.84 1.25
C ASN A 353 -2.69 8.56 0.48
N ASP A 354 -3.56 8.11 -0.43
CA ASP A 354 -3.37 6.91 -1.24
C ASP A 354 -3.08 7.28 -2.71
N PRO A 355 -1.81 7.27 -3.13
CA PRO A 355 -1.41 7.50 -4.52
C PRO A 355 -1.55 6.24 -5.40
N ASP A 356 -2.35 5.24 -4.98
CA ASP A 356 -2.62 3.97 -5.67
C ASP A 356 -1.53 2.89 -5.49
N TYR A 357 -1.80 1.70 -6.04
CA TYR A 357 -1.05 0.46 -5.81
C TYR A 357 0.39 0.47 -6.36
N LEU A 358 1.27 -0.28 -5.67
CA LEU A 358 2.61 -0.64 -6.15
C LEU A 358 2.49 -1.67 -7.29
N GLN A 359 2.81 -1.23 -8.50
CA GLN A 359 2.70 -2.02 -9.74
C GLN A 359 4.09 -2.29 -10.32
N ILE A 360 4.73 -3.35 -9.81
CA ILE A 360 6.10 -3.76 -10.15
C ILE A 360 6.18 -5.27 -10.42
N GLY A 361 7.29 -5.74 -10.98
CA GLY A 361 7.44 -7.15 -11.37
C GLY A 361 6.50 -7.51 -12.52
N TYR A 362 5.63 -8.51 -12.33
CA TYR A 362 4.65 -8.91 -13.32
C TYR A 362 3.27 -8.30 -13.04
N ILE A 363 2.78 -7.46 -13.97
CA ILE A 363 1.50 -6.76 -13.86
C ILE A 363 0.74 -6.86 -15.19
N GLY A 364 -0.59 -6.77 -15.16
CA GLY A 364 -1.40 -6.69 -16.36
C GLY A 364 -1.62 -5.25 -16.82
N ASN A 365 -1.98 -5.07 -18.08
CA ASN A 365 -2.14 -3.75 -18.71
C ASN A 365 -3.51 -3.10 -18.39
N ALA A 366 -3.51 -1.91 -17.77
CA ALA A 366 -4.74 -1.21 -17.35
C ALA A 366 -5.66 -0.81 -18.54
N ARG A 367 -5.06 -0.51 -19.70
CA ARG A 367 -5.78 -0.06 -20.91
C ARG A 367 -6.55 -1.19 -21.58
N GLY A 368 -5.95 -2.38 -21.67
CA GLY A 368 -6.57 -3.54 -22.31
C GLY A 368 -7.24 -4.53 -21.34
N GLY A 369 -6.80 -4.56 -20.09
CA GLY A 369 -6.77 -5.81 -19.32
C GLY A 369 -5.83 -6.83 -19.99
N GLY A 370 -5.26 -7.75 -19.23
CA GLY A 370 -4.36 -8.75 -19.82
C GLY A 370 -3.74 -9.66 -18.78
N LEU A 371 -3.15 -10.77 -19.24
CA LEU A 371 -2.33 -11.60 -18.37
C LEU A 371 -1.11 -10.78 -17.89
N PRO A 372 -0.58 -11.07 -16.69
CA PRO A 372 0.62 -10.39 -16.18
C PRO A 372 1.83 -10.56 -17.10
N GLU A 373 2.45 -9.43 -17.43
CA GLU A 373 3.70 -9.29 -18.18
C GLU A 373 4.69 -8.45 -17.37
N PRO A 374 6.01 -8.51 -17.66
CA PRO A 374 6.97 -7.66 -16.97
C PRO A 374 6.56 -6.19 -17.09
N CYS A 375 6.56 -5.46 -15.97
CA CYS A 375 6.26 -4.04 -15.98
C CYS A 375 7.33 -3.26 -16.78
N ASN A 376 6.95 -2.13 -17.36
CA ASN A 376 7.86 -1.33 -18.18
C ASN A 376 8.85 -0.46 -17.39
N LEU A 377 8.79 -0.48 -16.06
CA LEU A 377 9.70 0.26 -15.19
C LEU A 377 11.06 -0.45 -15.11
N THR A 378 12.15 0.31 -15.26
CA THR A 378 13.50 -0.26 -15.05
C THR A 378 13.70 -0.71 -13.61
N PRO A 379 14.67 -1.59 -13.32
CA PRO A 379 15.02 -1.94 -11.95
C PRO A 379 15.28 -0.73 -11.05
N THR A 380 15.93 0.32 -11.57
CA THR A 380 16.15 1.58 -10.84
C THR A 380 14.85 2.32 -10.54
N GLU A 381 13.90 2.35 -11.49
CA GLU A 381 12.59 2.95 -11.29
C GLU A 381 11.75 2.17 -10.26
N GLN A 382 11.85 0.84 -10.23
CA GLN A 382 11.12 0.02 -9.24
C GLN A 382 11.63 0.25 -7.80
N TYR A 383 12.94 0.40 -7.60
CA TYR A 383 13.48 0.86 -6.31
C TYR A 383 13.03 2.28 -5.96
N SER A 384 12.99 3.18 -6.95
CA SER A 384 12.50 4.55 -6.76
C SER A 384 11.04 4.57 -6.36
N PHE A 385 10.18 3.79 -7.03
CA PHE A 385 8.76 3.66 -6.75
C PHE A 385 8.51 3.28 -5.28
N MET A 386 9.16 2.21 -4.79
CA MET A 386 9.05 1.82 -3.38
C MET A 386 9.61 2.88 -2.42
N SER A 387 10.72 3.53 -2.77
CA SER A 387 11.32 4.59 -1.94
C SER A 387 10.40 5.80 -1.79
N LEU A 388 9.80 6.25 -2.89
CA LEU A 388 8.86 7.37 -2.94
C LEU A 388 7.62 7.07 -2.08
N TRP A 389 7.00 5.89 -2.26
CA TRP A 389 5.83 5.48 -1.47
C TRP A 389 6.15 5.34 0.02
N ALA A 390 7.36 4.86 0.36
CA ALA A 390 7.79 4.78 1.74
C ALA A 390 7.98 6.17 2.38
N LEU A 391 8.63 7.10 1.68
CA LEU A 391 8.86 8.48 2.14
C LEU A 391 7.56 9.28 2.25
N MET A 392 6.57 9.00 1.41
CA MET A 392 5.25 9.61 1.53
C MET A 392 4.39 9.02 2.65
N ALA A 393 4.81 7.92 3.27
CA ALA A 393 3.95 7.12 4.15
C ALA A 393 2.60 6.79 3.49
N ALA A 394 2.65 6.38 2.21
CA ALA A 394 1.50 5.88 1.47
C ALA A 394 1.14 4.45 1.89
N PRO A 395 -0.12 4.00 1.72
CA PRO A 395 -0.45 2.57 1.78
C PRO A 395 0.44 1.77 0.82
N LEU A 396 0.98 0.63 1.27
CA LEU A 396 1.85 -0.25 0.47
C LEU A 396 1.08 -1.50 0.06
N PHE A 397 0.19 -1.33 -0.92
CA PHE A 397 -0.51 -2.45 -1.54
C PHE A 397 0.22 -2.87 -2.82
N TYR A 398 0.82 -4.05 -2.81
CA TYR A 398 1.35 -4.67 -4.02
C TYR A 398 0.17 -5.14 -4.90
N SER A 399 0.24 -4.88 -6.21
CA SER A 399 -0.80 -5.32 -7.15
C SER A 399 -0.26 -6.07 -8.36
N GLY A 400 0.92 -6.70 -8.24
CA GLY A 400 1.41 -7.64 -9.24
C GLY A 400 1.12 -9.11 -8.92
N ASP A 401 1.51 -9.98 -9.84
CA ASP A 401 1.27 -11.41 -9.79
C ASP A 401 2.20 -12.11 -8.80
N LEU A 402 1.65 -12.50 -7.66
CA LEU A 402 2.37 -13.18 -6.59
C LEU A 402 2.96 -14.53 -7.05
N THR A 403 2.39 -15.20 -8.05
CA THR A 403 2.90 -16.48 -8.56
C THR A 403 4.23 -16.34 -9.32
N ARG A 404 4.59 -15.11 -9.70
CA ARG A 404 5.76 -14.77 -10.52
C ARG A 404 6.80 -13.91 -9.81
N LEU A 405 6.77 -13.89 -8.48
CA LEU A 405 7.76 -13.17 -7.68
C LEU A 405 9.17 -13.72 -7.90
N ASP A 406 10.04 -12.90 -8.49
CA ASP A 406 11.47 -13.17 -8.64
C ASP A 406 12.28 -12.57 -7.47
N GLU A 407 13.58 -12.91 -7.40
CA GLU A 407 14.48 -12.43 -6.34
C GLU A 407 14.56 -10.90 -6.30
N PHE A 408 14.50 -10.25 -7.47
CA PHE A 408 14.55 -8.81 -7.59
C PHE A 408 13.29 -8.15 -7.00
N THR A 409 12.11 -8.59 -7.40
CA THR A 409 10.81 -8.07 -6.94
C THR A 409 10.66 -8.27 -5.45
N LEU A 410 11.05 -9.44 -4.92
CA LEU A 410 11.10 -9.68 -3.48
C LEU A 410 12.09 -8.75 -2.78
N ASN A 411 13.23 -8.42 -3.41
CA ASN A 411 14.18 -7.48 -2.84
C ASN A 411 13.58 -6.08 -2.65
N VAL A 412 12.83 -5.62 -3.65
CA VAL A 412 12.12 -4.33 -3.61
C VAL A 412 11.02 -4.37 -2.54
N LEU A 413 10.17 -5.40 -2.56
CA LEU A 413 9.01 -5.48 -1.67
C LEU A 413 9.36 -5.76 -0.21
N CYS A 414 10.45 -6.49 0.05
CA CYS A 414 10.75 -7.04 1.39
C CYS A 414 11.97 -6.43 2.08
N ASN A 415 12.35 -5.19 1.76
CA ASN A 415 13.38 -4.48 2.52
C ASN A 415 12.79 -3.92 3.84
N PRO A 416 13.14 -4.46 5.01
CA PRO A 416 12.57 -4.05 6.29
C PRO A 416 12.98 -2.64 6.75
N GLU A 417 14.09 -2.08 6.26
CA GLU A 417 14.51 -0.71 6.63
C GLU A 417 13.77 0.35 5.83
N VAL A 418 13.50 0.09 4.55
CA VAL A 418 12.64 0.93 3.69
C VAL A 418 11.21 0.91 4.22
N ILE A 419 10.67 -0.28 4.54
CA ILE A 419 9.34 -0.42 5.14
C ILE A 419 9.26 0.29 6.48
N ALA A 420 10.31 0.23 7.32
CA ALA A 420 10.32 0.95 8.59
C ALA A 420 10.20 2.48 8.44
N VAL A 421 10.66 3.06 7.32
CA VAL A 421 10.43 4.48 7.01
C VAL A 421 8.94 4.76 6.80
N ASN A 422 8.25 3.89 6.06
CA ASN A 422 6.81 3.98 5.82
C ASN A 422 6.00 3.79 7.11
N GLN A 423 6.38 2.80 7.91
CA GLN A 423 5.69 2.36 9.14
C GLN A 423 6.12 3.12 10.40
N ASP A 424 6.87 4.22 10.25
CA ASP A 424 7.30 5.03 11.39
C ASP A 424 6.08 5.68 12.09
N PRO A 425 5.98 5.58 13.44
CA PRO A 425 4.79 5.97 14.18
C PRO A 425 4.52 7.47 14.22
N LEU A 426 5.46 8.32 13.76
CA LEU A 426 5.18 9.76 13.58
C LEU A 426 4.17 9.98 12.44
N GLY A 427 4.10 9.06 11.48
CA GLY A 427 3.08 9.05 10.43
C GLY A 427 3.13 10.24 9.46
N GLN A 428 4.27 10.91 9.34
CA GLN A 428 4.41 12.06 8.45
C GLN A 428 4.65 11.66 7.00
N CYS A 429 4.14 12.44 6.06
CA CYS A 429 4.65 12.44 4.69
C CYS A 429 5.89 13.34 4.61
N ALA A 430 6.90 12.91 3.83
CA ALA A 430 8.06 13.72 3.50
C ALA A 430 7.66 15.10 2.95
N ARG A 431 8.49 16.11 3.23
CA ARG A 431 8.44 17.39 2.49
C ARG A 431 9.38 17.33 1.29
N VAL A 432 9.01 18.01 0.22
CA VAL A 432 9.83 18.14 -0.99
C VAL A 432 10.76 19.35 -0.84
N VAL A 433 12.03 19.18 -1.19
CA VAL A 433 12.98 20.27 -1.44
C VAL A 433 13.37 20.22 -2.90
N PRO A 434 12.80 21.08 -3.76
CA PRO A 434 13.22 21.18 -5.16
C PRO A 434 14.69 21.60 -5.24
N LEU A 435 15.44 21.00 -6.15
CA LEU A 435 16.82 21.39 -6.48
C LEU A 435 16.89 21.82 -7.95
N GLU A 436 18.10 21.92 -8.51
CA GLU A 436 18.30 22.29 -9.90
C GLU A 436 17.85 21.17 -10.85
N GLY A 437 17.17 21.54 -11.95
CA GLY A 437 16.68 20.62 -12.96
C GLY A 437 15.66 19.62 -12.40
N ASP A 438 15.85 18.34 -12.72
CA ASP A 438 14.95 17.24 -12.30
C ASP A 438 15.36 16.62 -10.95
N ALA A 439 16.28 17.26 -10.22
CA ALA A 439 16.74 16.81 -8.91
C ALA A 439 15.87 17.36 -7.77
N PHE A 440 15.68 16.56 -6.72
CA PHE A 440 14.95 16.96 -5.52
C PHE A 440 15.37 16.15 -4.29
N LEU A 441 15.05 16.65 -3.10
CA LEU A 441 15.07 15.87 -1.87
C LEU A 441 13.64 15.60 -1.39
N LEU A 442 13.42 14.42 -0.84
CA LEU A 442 12.30 14.13 0.04
C LEU A 442 12.84 13.94 1.45
N VAL A 443 12.41 14.79 2.38
CA VAL A 443 12.88 14.76 3.78
C VAL A 443 11.73 14.40 4.71
N LYS A 444 11.86 13.29 5.43
CA LYS A 444 10.87 12.77 6.38
C LYS A 444 11.46 12.72 7.78
N ASP A 445 10.78 13.34 8.74
CA ASP A 445 11.06 13.17 10.16
C ASP A 445 10.65 11.77 10.63
N LEU A 446 11.51 11.14 11.44
CA LEU A 446 11.23 9.86 12.09
C LEU A 446 11.04 10.06 13.59
N ALA A 447 10.26 9.17 14.21
CA ALA A 447 9.89 9.27 15.63
C ALA A 447 11.08 9.19 16.59
N ASP A 448 12.16 8.53 16.18
CA ASP A 448 13.42 8.43 16.93
C ASP A 448 14.30 9.70 16.82
N GLY A 449 13.85 10.70 16.08
CA GLY A 449 14.56 11.97 15.87
C GLY A 449 15.52 11.99 14.69
N THR A 450 15.75 10.86 14.03
CA THR A 450 16.51 10.80 12.77
C THR A 450 15.68 11.33 11.59
N LYS A 451 16.31 11.44 10.41
CA LYS A 451 15.66 11.85 9.16
C LYS A 451 15.79 10.72 8.14
N ALA A 452 14.70 10.34 7.48
CA ALA A 452 14.79 9.58 6.22
C ALA A 452 14.84 10.58 5.05
N VAL A 453 15.84 10.45 4.19
CA VAL A 453 16.08 11.37 3.07
C VAL A 453 16.22 10.59 1.77
N GLY A 454 15.36 10.90 0.80
CA GLY A 454 15.49 10.45 -0.59
C GLY A 454 16.16 11.52 -1.43
N LEU A 455 17.31 11.23 -2.02
CA LEU A 455 17.94 12.04 -3.06
C LEU A 455 17.40 11.54 -4.40
N GLY A 456 16.48 12.28 -5.00
CA GLY A 456 15.71 11.86 -6.16
C GLY A 456 16.13 12.56 -7.45
N ASN A 457 16.24 11.79 -8.52
CA ASN A 457 16.52 12.25 -9.87
C ASN A 457 15.37 11.78 -10.79
N ALA A 458 14.48 12.68 -11.18
CA ALA A 458 13.40 12.39 -12.13
C ALA A 458 13.87 12.45 -13.60
N GLY A 459 15.11 12.90 -13.84
CA GLY A 459 15.69 13.12 -15.15
C GLY A 459 16.29 11.86 -15.78
N GLU A 460 16.70 12.02 -17.04
CA GLU A 460 17.14 10.93 -17.91
C GLU A 460 18.64 10.66 -17.87
N MET A 461 19.40 11.46 -17.13
CA MET A 461 20.86 11.33 -16.97
C MET A 461 21.23 11.21 -15.49
N PRO A 462 22.31 10.49 -15.13
CA PRO A 462 22.83 10.51 -13.76
C PRO A 462 23.22 11.92 -13.33
N VAL A 463 22.99 12.24 -12.05
CA VAL A 463 23.33 13.54 -11.46
C VAL A 463 23.86 13.33 -10.03
N THR A 464 24.83 14.14 -9.62
CA THR A 464 25.26 14.18 -8.21
C THR A 464 24.34 15.11 -7.43
N ILE A 465 23.67 14.57 -6.42
CA ILE A 465 22.75 15.31 -5.57
C ILE A 465 23.36 15.46 -4.18
N ALA A 466 23.28 16.66 -3.62
CA ALA A 466 23.73 16.96 -2.26
C ALA A 466 22.51 17.19 -1.35
N ALA A 467 22.42 16.43 -0.26
CA ALA A 467 21.53 16.70 0.84
C ALA A 467 22.26 17.60 1.85
N ARG A 468 22.04 18.92 1.78
CA ARG A 468 22.68 19.88 2.69
C ARG A 468 21.98 19.90 4.04
N TRP A 469 22.72 20.10 5.12
CA TRP A 469 22.18 19.99 6.49
C TRP A 469 21.09 21.02 6.78
N ASN A 470 21.20 22.21 6.20
CA ASN A 470 20.16 23.24 6.26
C ASN A 470 18.87 22.76 5.56
N ASP A 471 18.98 22.13 4.40
CA ASP A 471 17.83 21.61 3.64
C ASP A 471 17.21 20.39 4.31
N VAL A 472 17.99 19.59 5.04
CA VAL A 472 17.53 18.40 5.77
C VAL A 472 16.97 18.76 7.16
N GLY A 473 17.46 19.82 7.78
CA GLY A 473 17.10 20.22 9.15
C GLY A 473 17.86 19.43 10.22
N VAL A 474 19.17 19.21 10.01
CA VAL A 474 20.10 18.62 10.97
C VAL A 474 21.34 19.51 11.12
N ALA A 475 22.19 19.27 12.12
CA ALA A 475 23.39 20.06 12.36
C ALA A 475 24.55 19.20 12.86
N GLY A 476 25.79 19.70 12.75
CA GLY A 476 26.98 18.98 13.20
C GLY A 476 27.30 17.73 12.37
N ALA A 477 28.18 16.88 12.90
CA ALA A 477 28.52 15.61 12.27
C ALA A 477 27.35 14.62 12.46
N GLN A 478 26.86 14.04 11.37
CA GLN A 478 25.72 13.12 11.36
C GLN A 478 26.12 11.79 10.71
N PRO A 479 25.82 10.63 11.33
CA PRO A 479 25.95 9.35 10.66
C PRO A 479 24.92 9.22 9.53
N VAL A 480 25.31 8.57 8.44
CA VAL A 480 24.45 8.32 7.28
C VAL A 480 24.44 6.83 6.97
N ARG A 481 23.24 6.26 6.84
CA ARG A 481 23.02 4.84 6.51
C ARG A 481 22.24 4.71 5.21
N ASP A 482 22.74 3.90 4.27
CA ASP A 482 22.03 3.49 3.06
C ASP A 482 21.00 2.40 3.43
N LEU A 483 19.71 2.70 3.25
CA LEU A 483 18.63 1.81 3.69
C LEU A 483 18.39 0.64 2.73
N TRP A 484 18.67 0.83 1.44
CA TRP A 484 18.57 -0.25 0.47
C TRP A 484 19.70 -1.24 0.67
N ARG A 485 20.94 -0.76 0.78
CA ARG A 485 22.13 -1.62 0.97
C ARG A 485 22.32 -2.07 2.42
N GLN A 486 21.53 -1.53 3.35
CA GLN A 486 21.62 -1.78 4.80
C GLN A 486 23.04 -1.56 5.33
N ARG A 487 23.67 -0.45 4.91
CA ARG A 487 25.10 -0.19 5.12
C ARG A 487 25.33 1.21 5.69
N GLU A 488 26.14 1.28 6.74
CA GLU A 488 26.68 2.56 7.23
C GLU A 488 27.63 3.16 6.19
N LEU A 489 27.40 4.43 5.84
CA LEU A 489 28.24 5.18 4.89
C LEU A 489 29.29 6.04 5.59
N GLY A 490 29.22 6.15 6.93
CA GLY A 490 30.11 6.97 7.75
C GLY A 490 29.41 8.21 8.30
N SER A 491 30.21 9.12 8.85
CA SER A 491 29.74 10.38 9.43
C SER A 491 30.13 11.55 8.54
N PHE A 492 29.17 12.44 8.27
CA PHE A 492 29.31 13.57 7.35
C PHE A 492 29.03 14.88 8.06
N SER A 493 29.63 15.99 7.60
CA SER A 493 29.42 17.33 8.17
C SER A 493 29.01 18.30 7.07
N GLY A 494 27.96 19.07 7.30
CA GLY A 494 27.46 20.08 6.37
C GLY A 494 26.58 19.54 5.24
N GLU A 495 26.95 18.40 4.64
CA GLU A 495 26.16 17.73 3.61
C GLU A 495 26.55 16.25 3.41
N PHE A 496 25.66 15.49 2.78
CA PHE A 496 25.94 14.18 2.20
C PHE A 496 25.57 14.22 0.71
N SER A 497 26.49 13.77 -0.15
CA SER A 497 26.33 13.80 -1.59
C SER A 497 26.49 12.41 -2.19
N SER A 498 25.66 12.10 -3.18
CA SER A 498 25.73 10.82 -3.91
C SER A 498 25.42 11.05 -5.38
N GLU A 499 26.09 10.30 -6.25
CA GLU A 499 25.60 10.11 -7.61
C GLU A 499 24.28 9.34 -7.56
N VAL A 500 23.27 9.86 -8.25
CA VAL A 500 21.94 9.26 -8.39
C VAL A 500 21.74 8.96 -9.86
N ARG A 501 21.46 7.69 -10.17
CA ARG A 501 21.20 7.22 -11.54
C ARG A 501 19.99 7.95 -12.14
N ARG A 502 19.86 7.92 -13.48
CA ARG A 502 18.63 8.37 -14.15
C ARG A 502 17.42 7.71 -13.49
N ARG A 503 16.33 8.46 -13.31
CA ARG A 503 15.08 7.93 -12.75
C ARG A 503 15.29 7.18 -11.43
N GLY A 504 16.23 7.65 -10.61
CA GLY A 504 16.73 6.97 -9.41
C GLY A 504 16.43 7.71 -8.12
N VAL A 505 16.35 6.96 -7.02
CA VAL A 505 16.31 7.50 -5.65
C VAL A 505 17.35 6.79 -4.80
N VAL A 506 18.27 7.56 -4.21
CA VAL A 506 19.13 7.09 -3.12
C VAL A 506 18.42 7.38 -1.80
N LEU A 507 18.06 6.32 -1.06
CA LEU A 507 17.35 6.45 0.21
C LEU A 507 18.30 6.19 1.39
N VAL A 508 18.46 7.21 2.23
CA VAL A 508 19.33 7.17 3.42
C VAL A 508 18.58 7.55 4.69
N ARG A 509 19.08 7.08 5.83
CA ARG A 509 18.76 7.64 7.15
C ARG A 509 19.92 8.48 7.64
N ILE A 510 19.63 9.66 8.14
CA ILE A 510 20.60 10.64 8.65
C ILE A 510 20.32 10.88 10.13
N GLY A 511 21.35 10.68 10.95
CA GLY A 511 21.36 10.98 12.38
C GLY A 511 21.30 9.77 13.31
N THR A 512 21.40 10.05 14.61
CA THR A 512 21.40 9.04 15.67
C THR A 512 20.03 8.96 16.33
N PRO A 513 19.43 7.75 16.45
CA PRO A 513 18.20 7.55 17.23
C PRO A 513 18.37 8.05 18.67
N ARG A 514 17.37 8.76 19.19
CA ARG A 514 17.34 9.32 20.56
C ARG A 514 16.69 8.39 21.57
#